data_AF-A0A8F2F467-F1
#
_entry.id   AF-A0A8F2F467-F1
#
_cell.length_a   1.000
_cell.length_b   1.000
_cell.length_c   1.000
_cell.angle_alpha   90.00
_cell.angle_beta   90.00
_cell.angle_gamma   90.00
#
_symmetry.space_group_name_H-M   'P 1'
#
loop_
_entity.id
_entity.type
_entity.pdbx_description
1 polymer ?
#
loop_
_entity_poly.entity_id
_entity_poly.type
_entity_poly.pdbx_seq_one_letter_code
_entity_poly.pdbx_strand_id
1 'polypeptide(L)'
;MDGGSWLPYILLVLLILGGGYFAGAEISFASFNKIRLRNYAEGGDRRAKKALYISNHFDKALTTLLIGNNLMHIGCASLATLIATRLWGVGAVAYSTVVITVVVFLISEMIPKSFAKAYSERFALSVSGSLYFLMKILTPITFLFTSISKLASKLFGKKSEPTVTEEELYEIIDTIEEEGSLSEDKSDLVRSALEFADITVQDVLTSRVDLVSIDADMAEGEILSLIKAQKYSRLPVYEDTIDNIIGILQIRKYLKNYVRFQGNVHLKDLLDEPHFVHKSTRIDDLLEEMSRKKLHLAIVTDDYGGTMGIVTVEDILEELVGEIWDEDDEVVEEFVKIGGNRFEVSGDLLVEDAFEEMEYENYDEEAFSHKTMGGWALDHFEFIPHEGDHFVYNDLMVTITKMDHQRIVKLLIKWTPPVSPEPQESIKANLIGVDLKHGQ
;
A
#
# COMPACT_ATOMS: atom_id res chain seq x y z
N MET A 1 -17.16 -17.13 -69.46
CA MET A 1 -15.99 -16.23 -69.34
C MET A 1 -15.98 -15.73 -67.90
N ASP A 2 -15.12 -16.16 -66.96
CA ASP A 2 -13.89 -16.96 -67.00
C ASP A 2 -13.79 -17.81 -65.71
N GLY A 3 -13.74 -19.14 -65.84
CA GLY A 3 -13.60 -20.10 -64.74
C GLY A 3 -12.17 -20.24 -64.19
N GLY A 4 -11.31 -19.23 -64.39
CA GLY A 4 -9.89 -19.25 -64.04
C GLY A 4 -9.37 -18.00 -63.33
N SER A 5 -10.23 -17.08 -62.90
CA SER A 5 -9.78 -15.88 -62.21
C SER A 5 -9.45 -16.19 -60.75
N TRP A 6 -8.16 -16.27 -60.40
CA TRP A 6 -7.69 -16.41 -59.01
C TRP A 6 -7.91 -15.15 -58.16
N LEU A 7 -8.33 -14.07 -58.81
CA LEU A 7 -8.53 -12.75 -58.21
C LEU A 7 -9.46 -12.75 -56.97
N PRO A 8 -10.63 -13.43 -56.97
CA PRO A 8 -11.51 -13.44 -55.80
C PRO A 8 -10.87 -14.12 -54.57
N TYR A 9 -10.06 -15.16 -54.78
CA TYR A 9 -9.38 -15.87 -53.69
C TYR A 9 -8.23 -15.03 -53.12
N ILE A 10 -7.45 -14.38 -53.99
CA ILE A 10 -6.39 -13.45 -53.57
C ILE A 10 -7.01 -12.29 -52.77
N LEU A 11 -8.12 -11.73 -53.26
CA LEU A 11 -8.83 -10.66 -52.56
C LEU A 11 -9.40 -11.13 -51.23
N LEU A 12 -9.94 -12.35 -51.15
CA LEU A 12 -10.44 -12.95 -49.90
C LEU A 12 -9.32 -13.06 -48.85
N VAL A 13 -8.15 -13.57 -49.25
CA VAL A 13 -6.98 -13.67 -48.37
C VAL A 13 -6.53 -12.29 -47.92
N LEU A 14 -6.49 -11.31 -48.83
CA LEU A 14 -6.12 -9.93 -48.50
C LEU A 14 -7.09 -9.29 -47.49
N LEU A 15 -8.40 -9.55 -47.63
CA LEU A 15 -9.41 -9.06 -46.68
C LEU A 15 -9.24 -9.70 -45.29
N ILE A 16 -8.95 -11.01 -45.22
CA ILE A 16 -8.68 -11.70 -43.95
C ILE A 16 -7.44 -11.13 -43.27
N LEU A 17 -6.34 -10.94 -44.02
CA LEU A 17 -5.12 -10.35 -43.48
C LEU A 17 -5.32 -8.89 -43.09
N GLY A 18 -6.11 -8.14 -43.86
CA GLY A 18 -6.49 -6.77 -43.57
C GLY A 18 -7.27 -6.65 -42.26
N GLY A 19 -8.25 -7.53 -42.03
CA GLY A 19 -8.97 -7.58 -40.76
C GLY A 19 -8.04 -7.93 -39.59
N GLY A 20 -7.12 -8.87 -39.78
CA GLY A 20 -6.09 -9.20 -38.79
C GLY A 20 -5.18 -8.02 -38.45
N TYR A 21 -4.81 -7.22 -39.44
CA TYR A 21 -4.07 -5.96 -39.23
C TYR A 21 -4.85 -4.98 -38.33
N PHE A 22 -6.15 -4.79 -38.59
CA PHE A 22 -6.99 -3.87 -37.80
C PHE A 22 -7.16 -4.36 -36.36
N ALA A 23 -7.46 -5.65 -36.18
CA ALA A 23 -7.63 -6.28 -34.88
C ALA A 23 -6.32 -6.26 -34.06
N GLY A 24 -5.18 -6.55 -34.69
CA GLY A 24 -3.87 -6.45 -34.03
C GLY A 24 -3.50 -5.01 -33.68
N ALA A 25 -3.80 -4.05 -34.55
CA ALA A 25 -3.51 -2.64 -34.31
C ALA A 25 -4.31 -2.11 -33.11
N GLU A 26 -5.59 -2.47 -33.00
CA GLU A 26 -6.45 -2.13 -31.87
C GLU A 26 -5.83 -2.56 -30.54
N ILE A 27 -5.50 -3.84 -30.41
CA ILE A 27 -4.93 -4.38 -29.17
C ILE A 27 -3.54 -3.79 -28.89
N SER A 28 -2.71 -3.63 -29.91
CA SER A 28 -1.38 -3.04 -29.73
C SER A 28 -1.45 -1.62 -29.17
N PHE A 29 -2.41 -0.80 -29.62
CA PHE A 29 -2.61 0.55 -29.12
C PHE A 29 -3.46 0.61 -27.83
N ALA A 30 -4.17 -0.46 -27.46
CA ALA A 30 -4.85 -0.54 -26.18
C ALA A 30 -3.92 -0.99 -25.04
N SER A 31 -2.91 -1.81 -25.34
CA SER A 31 -2.08 -2.50 -24.34
C SER A 31 -0.61 -2.07 -24.29
N PHE A 32 -0.24 -0.94 -24.89
CA PHE A 32 1.15 -0.47 -24.89
C PHE A 32 1.41 0.61 -23.83
N ASN A 33 2.67 0.69 -23.38
CA ASN A 33 3.10 1.69 -22.40
C ASN A 33 3.34 3.06 -23.08
N LYS A 34 2.52 4.06 -22.73
CA LYS A 34 2.60 5.42 -23.27
C LYS A 34 3.88 6.18 -22.89
N ILE A 35 4.43 5.93 -21.70
CA ILE A 35 5.61 6.61 -21.17
C ILE A 35 6.86 6.21 -21.98
N ARG A 36 7.05 4.91 -22.21
CA ARG A 36 8.16 4.40 -23.03
C ARG A 36 8.15 4.99 -24.45
N LEU A 37 6.97 5.15 -25.04
CA LEU A 37 6.83 5.72 -26.39
C LEU A 37 7.18 7.21 -26.44
N ARG A 38 6.86 7.96 -25.38
CA ARG A 38 7.28 9.36 -25.24
C ARG A 38 8.81 9.45 -25.23
N ASN A 39 9.49 8.59 -24.47
CA ASN A 39 10.96 8.54 -24.43
C ASN A 39 11.56 8.25 -25.82
N TYR A 40 11.02 7.28 -26.57
CA TYR A 40 11.48 7.01 -27.94
C TYR A 40 11.21 8.19 -28.91
N ALA A 41 10.11 8.90 -28.74
CA ALA A 41 9.75 10.05 -29.58
C ALA A 41 10.66 11.27 -29.31
N GLU A 42 11.01 11.51 -28.04
CA GLU A 42 11.98 12.52 -27.61
C GLU A 42 13.39 12.18 -28.08
N GLY A 43 13.75 10.89 -28.07
CA GLY A 43 14.97 10.34 -28.68
C GLY A 43 15.04 10.43 -30.22
N GLY A 44 14.01 11.00 -30.88
CA GLY A 44 14.05 11.34 -32.30
C GLY A 44 13.39 10.34 -33.26
N ASP A 45 12.82 9.22 -32.77
CA ASP A 45 12.17 8.24 -33.64
C ASP A 45 10.86 8.79 -34.25
N ARG A 46 10.82 8.86 -35.59
CA ARG A 46 9.66 9.35 -36.36
C ARG A 46 8.44 8.42 -36.25
N ARG A 47 8.63 7.12 -36.07
CA ARG A 47 7.53 6.15 -35.85
C ARG A 47 6.95 6.34 -34.46
N ALA A 48 7.80 6.51 -33.45
CA ALA A 48 7.37 6.79 -32.08
C ALA A 48 6.57 8.10 -32.00
N LYS A 49 6.96 9.16 -32.72
CA LYS A 49 6.17 10.41 -32.82
C LYS A 49 4.76 10.19 -33.38
N LYS A 50 4.62 9.35 -34.42
CA LYS A 50 3.30 9.04 -35.01
C LYS A 50 2.46 8.16 -34.09
N ALA A 51 3.07 7.13 -33.49
CA ALA A 51 2.42 6.28 -32.52
C ALA A 51 1.93 7.10 -31.31
N LEU A 52 2.72 8.06 -30.83
CA LEU A 52 2.37 8.96 -29.74
C LEU A 52 1.20 9.88 -30.12
N TYR A 53 1.17 10.38 -31.36
CA TYR A 53 0.02 11.13 -31.87
C TYR A 53 -1.26 10.28 -31.88
N ILE A 54 -1.17 9.03 -32.37
CA ILE A 54 -2.29 8.08 -32.42
C ILE A 54 -2.78 7.80 -30.99
N SER A 55 -1.87 7.53 -30.05
CA SER A 55 -2.17 7.34 -28.64
C SER A 55 -2.92 8.53 -28.02
N ASN A 56 -2.44 9.74 -28.25
CA ASN A 56 -3.09 10.95 -27.73
C ASN A 56 -4.47 11.21 -28.36
N HIS A 57 -4.79 10.55 -29.47
CA HIS A 57 -6.07 10.64 -30.15
C HIS A 57 -6.71 9.25 -30.30
N PHE A 58 -6.58 8.41 -29.26
CA PHE A 58 -6.96 7.01 -29.33
C PHE A 58 -8.44 6.83 -29.71
N ASP A 59 -9.36 7.69 -29.26
CA ASP A 59 -10.78 7.62 -29.68
C ASP A 59 -10.97 7.66 -31.21
N LYS A 60 -10.20 8.52 -31.90
CA LYS A 60 -10.24 8.62 -33.36
C LYS A 60 -9.59 7.41 -34.01
N ALA A 61 -8.50 6.91 -33.42
CA ALA A 61 -7.81 5.73 -33.89
C ALA A 61 -8.71 4.50 -33.77
N LEU A 62 -9.32 4.29 -32.60
CA LEU A 62 -10.26 3.22 -32.30
C LEU A 62 -11.44 3.24 -33.27
N THR A 63 -12.05 4.41 -33.49
CA THR A 63 -13.13 4.56 -34.49
C THR A 63 -12.67 4.14 -35.90
N THR A 64 -11.47 4.57 -36.30
CA THR A 64 -10.87 4.23 -37.61
C THR A 64 -10.63 2.73 -37.74
N LEU A 65 -10.10 2.10 -36.68
CA LEU A 65 -9.80 0.67 -36.63
C LEU A 65 -11.08 -0.16 -36.67
N LEU A 66 -12.11 0.21 -35.92
CA LEU A 66 -13.42 -0.47 -35.91
C LEU A 66 -14.10 -0.41 -37.28
N ILE A 67 -14.09 0.76 -37.93
CA ILE A 67 -14.63 0.89 -39.30
C ILE A 67 -13.86 -0.01 -40.27
N GLY A 68 -12.53 0.02 -40.20
CA GLY A 68 -11.66 -0.80 -41.04
C GLY A 68 -11.91 -2.30 -40.86
N ASN A 69 -11.95 -2.76 -39.60
CA ASN A 69 -12.19 -4.15 -39.25
C ASN A 69 -13.55 -4.63 -39.78
N ASN A 70 -14.61 -3.86 -39.53
CA ASN A 70 -15.95 -4.19 -40.00
C ASN A 70 -16.03 -4.25 -41.53
N LEU A 71 -15.37 -3.32 -42.23
CA LEU A 71 -15.33 -3.32 -43.69
C LEU A 71 -14.63 -4.58 -44.24
N MET A 72 -13.51 -4.98 -43.63
CA MET A 72 -12.78 -6.19 -44.01
C MET A 72 -13.63 -7.45 -43.79
N HIS A 73 -14.31 -7.56 -42.64
CA HIS A 73 -15.15 -8.72 -42.29
C HIS A 73 -16.38 -8.83 -43.19
N ILE A 74 -17.12 -7.74 -43.40
CA ILE A 74 -18.29 -7.71 -44.28
C ILE A 74 -17.87 -8.01 -45.72
N GLY A 75 -16.75 -7.44 -46.17
CA GLY A 75 -16.17 -7.73 -47.48
C GLY A 75 -15.81 -9.21 -47.63
N CYS A 76 -15.20 -9.80 -46.61
CA CYS A 76 -14.82 -11.21 -46.58
C CYS A 76 -16.05 -12.12 -46.65
N ALA A 77 -17.06 -11.88 -45.80
CA ALA A 77 -18.32 -12.63 -45.79
C ALA A 77 -19.06 -12.51 -47.14
N SER A 78 -19.12 -11.31 -47.71
CA SER A 78 -19.79 -11.04 -49.00
C SER A 78 -19.07 -11.77 -50.14
N LEU A 79 -17.74 -11.72 -50.17
CA LEU A 79 -16.95 -12.36 -51.21
C LEU A 79 -16.94 -13.88 -51.08
N ALA A 80 -16.87 -14.41 -49.85
CA ALA A 80 -17.00 -15.84 -49.58
C ALA A 80 -18.36 -16.37 -50.02
N THR A 81 -19.45 -15.65 -49.72
CA THR A 81 -20.81 -16.00 -50.17
C THR A 81 -20.90 -16.04 -51.70
N LEU A 82 -20.28 -15.07 -52.38
CA LEU A 82 -20.25 -15.02 -53.84
C LEU A 82 -19.44 -16.17 -54.44
N ILE A 83 -18.29 -16.50 -53.87
CA ILE A 83 -17.45 -17.64 -54.27
C ILE A 83 -18.24 -18.96 -54.07
N ALA A 84 -18.85 -19.15 -52.90
CA ALA A 84 -19.61 -20.35 -52.58
C ALA A 84 -20.80 -20.56 -53.52
N THR A 85 -21.56 -19.48 -53.79
CA THR A 85 -22.70 -19.53 -54.71
C THR A 85 -22.27 -19.88 -56.13
N ARG A 86 -21.12 -19.37 -56.59
CA ARG A 86 -20.61 -19.63 -57.94
C ARG A 86 -20.04 -21.04 -58.12
N LEU A 87 -19.37 -21.59 -57.10
CA LEU A 87 -18.72 -22.89 -57.19
C LEU A 87 -19.66 -24.06 -56.90
N TRP A 88 -20.45 -23.93 -55.83
CA TRP A 88 -21.23 -25.03 -55.26
C TRP A 88 -22.73 -24.76 -55.22
N GLY A 89 -23.18 -23.60 -55.73
CA GLY A 89 -24.58 -23.21 -55.74
C GLY A 89 -25.08 -22.69 -54.39
N VAL A 90 -26.36 -22.29 -54.36
CA VAL A 90 -26.98 -21.63 -53.20
C VAL A 90 -27.01 -22.54 -51.96
N GLY A 91 -27.14 -23.86 -52.14
CA GLY A 91 -27.17 -24.82 -51.03
C GLY A 91 -25.88 -24.87 -50.19
N ALA A 92 -24.74 -24.47 -50.76
CA ALA A 92 -23.46 -24.44 -50.07
C ALA A 92 -23.21 -23.16 -49.26
N VAL A 93 -24.06 -22.13 -49.42
CA VAL A 93 -23.88 -20.83 -48.76
C VAL A 93 -23.89 -20.99 -47.24
N ALA A 94 -24.82 -21.75 -46.67
CA ALA A 94 -24.89 -21.95 -45.22
C ALA A 94 -23.60 -22.57 -44.65
N TYR A 95 -23.08 -23.61 -45.32
CA TYR A 95 -21.82 -24.24 -44.91
C TYR A 95 -20.63 -23.29 -45.06
N SER A 96 -20.56 -22.56 -46.18
CA SER A 96 -19.52 -21.56 -46.40
C SER A 96 -19.56 -20.43 -45.38
N THR A 97 -20.74 -20.02 -44.92
CA THR A 97 -20.89 -19.00 -43.87
C THR A 97 -20.27 -19.49 -42.56
N VAL A 98 -20.57 -20.72 -42.14
CA VAL A 98 -19.97 -21.29 -40.92
C VAL A 98 -18.45 -21.37 -41.03
N VAL A 99 -17.95 -21.90 -42.16
CA VAL A 99 -16.50 -22.04 -42.40
C VAL A 99 -15.81 -20.68 -42.41
N ILE A 100 -16.34 -19.69 -43.14
CA ILE A 100 -15.70 -18.38 -43.22
C ILE A 100 -15.75 -17.64 -41.88
N THR A 101 -16.83 -17.78 -41.11
CA THR A 101 -16.91 -17.20 -39.76
C THR A 101 -15.82 -17.76 -38.85
N VAL A 102 -15.60 -19.08 -38.85
CA VAL A 102 -14.51 -19.69 -38.06
C VAL A 102 -13.14 -19.21 -38.54
N VAL A 103 -12.92 -19.15 -39.86
CA VAL A 103 -11.64 -18.71 -40.44
C VAL A 103 -11.35 -17.25 -40.11
N VAL A 104 -12.34 -16.35 -40.28
CA VAL A 104 -12.20 -14.93 -39.94
C VAL A 104 -11.98 -14.77 -38.43
N PHE A 105 -12.79 -15.43 -37.60
CA PHE A 105 -12.62 -15.36 -36.15
C PHE A 105 -11.22 -15.80 -35.70
N LEU A 106 -10.67 -16.89 -36.26
CA LEU A 106 -9.34 -17.36 -35.86
C LEU A 106 -8.23 -16.49 -36.44
N ILE A 107 -8.21 -16.30 -37.77
CA ILE A 107 -7.07 -15.72 -38.50
C ILE A 107 -7.12 -14.19 -38.53
N SER A 108 -8.32 -13.62 -38.64
CA SER A 108 -8.52 -12.17 -38.74
C SER A 108 -8.76 -11.50 -37.40
N GLU A 109 -8.96 -12.27 -36.32
CA GLU A 109 -9.33 -11.69 -35.03
C GLU A 109 -8.55 -12.29 -33.86
N MET A 110 -8.76 -13.55 -33.51
CA MET A 110 -8.19 -14.16 -32.31
C MET A 110 -6.66 -14.22 -32.33
N ILE A 111 -6.06 -14.81 -33.38
CA ILE A 111 -4.60 -14.97 -33.47
C ILE A 111 -3.88 -13.62 -33.52
N PRO A 112 -4.29 -12.65 -34.37
CA PRO A 112 -3.66 -11.32 -34.40
C PRO A 112 -3.78 -10.56 -33.07
N LYS A 113 -4.94 -10.64 -32.39
CA LYS A 113 -5.15 -10.00 -31.08
C LYS A 113 -4.21 -10.59 -30.02
N SER A 114 -4.11 -11.92 -29.94
CA SER A 114 -3.20 -12.59 -29.01
C SER A 114 -1.73 -12.23 -29.27
N PHE A 115 -1.30 -12.22 -30.54
CA PHE A 115 0.07 -11.84 -30.89
C PHE A 115 0.35 -10.36 -30.60
N ALA A 116 -0.58 -9.47 -30.93
CA ALA A 116 -0.43 -8.04 -30.69
C ALA A 116 -0.39 -7.69 -29.20
N LYS A 117 -1.07 -8.46 -28.34
CA LYS A 117 -0.98 -8.29 -26.88
C LYS A 117 0.43 -8.59 -26.36
N ALA A 118 1.04 -9.68 -26.83
CA ALA A 118 2.40 -10.08 -26.41
C ALA A 118 3.51 -9.16 -26.95
N TYR A 119 3.29 -8.50 -28.09
CA TYR A 119 4.29 -7.65 -28.75
C TYR A 119 3.74 -6.24 -29.07
N SER A 120 2.98 -5.67 -28.13
CA SER A 120 2.21 -4.43 -28.32
C SER A 120 3.06 -3.26 -28.81
N GLU A 121 4.20 -3.00 -28.17
CA GLU A 121 5.09 -1.88 -28.53
C GLU A 121 5.64 -1.99 -29.95
N ARG A 122 6.21 -3.15 -30.32
CA ARG A 122 6.82 -3.36 -31.65
C ARG A 122 5.76 -3.29 -32.75
N PHE A 123 4.59 -3.87 -32.51
CA PHE A 123 3.49 -3.87 -33.46
C PHE A 123 2.92 -2.46 -33.66
N ALA A 124 2.67 -1.72 -32.56
CA ALA A 124 2.17 -0.34 -32.60
C ALA A 124 3.14 0.58 -33.36
N LEU A 125 4.44 0.47 -33.12
CA LEU A 125 5.47 1.24 -33.84
C LEU A 125 5.47 0.94 -35.33
N SER A 126 5.38 -0.34 -35.70
CA SER A 126 5.36 -0.78 -37.10
C SER A 126 4.13 -0.25 -37.85
N VAL A 127 2.96 -0.30 -37.20
CA VAL A 127 1.66 0.06 -37.80
C VAL A 127 1.35 1.56 -37.71
N SER A 128 2.07 2.30 -36.87
CA SER A 128 1.85 3.74 -36.63
C SER A 128 1.81 4.59 -37.90
N GLY A 129 2.63 4.27 -38.90
CA GLY A 129 2.70 5.00 -40.15
C GLY A 129 1.42 4.86 -41.00
N SER A 130 0.98 3.63 -41.21
CA SER A 130 -0.20 3.30 -42.02
C SER A 130 -1.50 3.69 -41.32
N LEU A 131 -1.59 3.47 -40.01
CA LEU A 131 -2.77 3.87 -39.23
C LEU A 131 -2.94 5.39 -39.21
N TYR A 132 -1.87 6.16 -39.02
CA TYR A 132 -1.93 7.63 -39.09
C TYR A 132 -2.48 8.13 -40.43
N PHE A 133 -2.03 7.52 -41.53
CA PHE A 133 -2.53 7.86 -42.86
C PHE A 133 -4.02 7.52 -43.02
N LEU A 134 -4.44 6.35 -42.55
CA LEU A 134 -5.83 5.92 -42.62
C LEU A 134 -6.75 6.81 -41.75
N MET A 135 -6.31 7.19 -40.55
CA MET A 135 -7.01 8.16 -39.72
C MET A 135 -7.23 9.48 -40.46
N LYS A 136 -6.21 9.96 -41.19
CA LYS A 136 -6.33 11.19 -41.99
C LYS A 136 -7.39 11.07 -43.09
N ILE A 137 -7.43 9.94 -43.80
CA ILE A 137 -8.43 9.67 -44.84
C ILE A 137 -9.84 9.55 -44.25
N LEU A 138 -9.99 8.85 -43.13
CA LEU A 138 -11.29 8.59 -42.49
C LEU A 138 -11.77 9.71 -41.57
N THR A 139 -10.97 10.78 -41.40
CA THR A 139 -11.36 11.99 -40.64
C THR A 139 -12.80 12.47 -40.88
N PRO A 140 -13.30 12.67 -42.13
CA PRO A 140 -14.66 13.15 -42.34
C PRO A 140 -15.74 12.21 -41.78
N ILE A 141 -15.50 10.89 -41.84
CA ILE A 141 -16.42 9.88 -41.30
C ILE A 141 -16.34 9.86 -39.77
N THR A 142 -15.14 9.91 -39.20
CA THR A 142 -14.97 9.97 -37.74
C THR A 142 -15.58 11.23 -37.13
N PHE A 143 -15.60 12.36 -37.86
CA PHE A 143 -16.26 13.59 -37.43
C PHE A 143 -17.78 13.41 -37.28
N LEU A 144 -18.41 12.64 -38.17
CA LEU A 144 -19.84 12.32 -38.09
C LEU A 144 -20.14 11.49 -36.82
N PHE A 145 -19.38 10.42 -36.58
CA PHE A 145 -19.57 9.55 -35.40
C PHE A 145 -19.29 10.26 -34.08
N THR A 146 -18.26 11.10 -34.03
CA THR A 146 -17.96 11.91 -32.83
C THR A 146 -19.03 12.97 -32.57
N SER A 147 -19.68 13.51 -33.63
CA SER A 147 -20.81 14.43 -33.49
C SER A 147 -22.05 13.74 -32.89
N ILE A 148 -22.32 12.50 -33.32
CA ILE A 148 -23.39 11.66 -32.73
C ILE A 148 -23.08 11.34 -31.27
N SER A 149 -21.84 10.96 -30.96
CA SER A 149 -21.41 10.65 -29.59
C SER A 149 -21.51 11.86 -28.66
N LYS A 150 -21.15 13.06 -29.13
CA LYS A 150 -21.32 14.32 -28.37
C LYS A 150 -22.77 14.70 -28.15
N LEU A 151 -23.65 14.38 -29.09
CA LEU A 151 -25.09 14.57 -28.95
C LEU A 151 -25.66 13.61 -27.89
N ALA A 152 -25.22 12.35 -27.90
CA ALA A 152 -25.58 11.35 -26.90
C ALA A 152 -25.06 11.73 -25.51
N SER A 153 -23.80 12.16 -25.39
CA SER A 153 -23.22 12.55 -24.09
C SER A 153 -23.89 13.78 -23.48
N LYS A 154 -24.44 14.69 -24.29
CA LYS A 154 -25.26 15.81 -23.81
C LYS A 154 -26.61 15.37 -23.24
N LEU A 155 -27.13 14.22 -23.69
CA LEU A 155 -28.38 13.64 -23.19
C LEU A 155 -28.17 12.82 -21.91
N PHE A 156 -26.97 12.28 -21.71
CA PHE A 156 -26.65 11.38 -20.59
C PHE A 156 -25.67 11.93 -19.55
N GLY A 157 -25.31 13.22 -19.61
CA GLY A 157 -24.62 13.94 -18.52
C GLY A 157 -23.34 13.28 -18.01
N LYS A 158 -22.21 13.45 -18.71
CA LYS A 158 -20.92 12.97 -18.21
C LYS A 158 -20.44 13.85 -17.05
N LYS A 159 -20.43 13.32 -15.81
CA LYS A 159 -19.61 13.87 -14.73
C LYS A 159 -18.16 13.50 -14.98
N SER A 160 -17.28 14.49 -14.84
CA SER A 160 -15.84 14.36 -14.90
C SER A 160 -15.37 13.93 -13.52
N GLU A 161 -15.19 12.63 -13.30
CA GLU A 161 -14.49 12.14 -12.11
C GLU A 161 -12.97 12.30 -12.31
N PRO A 162 -12.21 12.54 -11.22
CA PRO A 162 -10.75 12.52 -11.26
C PRO A 162 -10.26 11.20 -11.88
N THR A 163 -9.21 11.29 -12.70
CA THR A 163 -8.74 10.14 -13.51
C THR A 163 -7.96 9.10 -12.69
N VAL A 164 -7.51 9.48 -11.50
CA VAL A 164 -6.83 8.60 -10.53
C VAL A 164 -7.21 9.06 -9.12
N THR A 165 -7.64 8.15 -8.25
CA THR A 165 -7.85 8.39 -6.81
C THR A 165 -6.61 7.96 -6.01
N GLU A 166 -6.57 8.30 -4.73
CA GLU A 166 -5.50 7.86 -3.83
C GLU A 166 -5.51 6.34 -3.64
N GLU A 167 -6.68 5.71 -3.55
CA GLU A 167 -6.81 4.25 -3.51
C GLU A 167 -6.23 3.59 -4.77
N GLU A 168 -6.50 4.17 -5.96
CA GLU A 168 -5.90 3.69 -7.21
C GLU A 168 -4.37 3.90 -7.22
N LEU A 169 -3.83 4.87 -6.48
CA LEU A 169 -2.38 5.04 -6.34
C LEU A 169 -1.75 3.95 -5.47
N TYR A 170 -2.41 3.54 -4.39
CA TYR A 170 -1.99 2.39 -3.58
C TYR A 170 -1.97 1.10 -4.42
N GLU A 171 -3.04 0.82 -5.17
CA GLU A 171 -3.09 -0.35 -6.05
C GLU A 171 -1.95 -0.37 -7.10
N ILE A 172 -1.56 0.80 -7.60
CA ILE A 172 -0.41 0.92 -8.50
C ILE A 172 0.89 0.57 -7.80
N ILE A 173 1.09 1.04 -6.56
CA ILE A 173 2.29 0.73 -5.76
C ILE A 173 2.35 -0.79 -5.49
N ASP A 174 1.25 -1.38 -5.02
CA ASP A 174 1.11 -2.84 -4.80
C ASP A 174 1.51 -3.64 -6.03
N THR A 175 0.94 -3.26 -7.19
CA THR A 175 1.21 -3.96 -8.45
C THR A 175 2.70 -3.90 -8.84
N ILE A 176 3.35 -2.75 -8.64
CA ILE A 176 4.77 -2.57 -9.00
C ILE A 176 5.68 -3.39 -8.08
N GLU A 177 5.30 -3.52 -6.81
CA GLU A 177 5.98 -4.34 -5.82
C GLU A 177 5.85 -5.84 -6.14
N GLU A 178 4.63 -6.33 -6.41
CA GLU A 178 4.39 -7.72 -6.84
C GLU A 178 5.14 -8.08 -8.13
N GLU A 179 5.26 -7.13 -9.06
CA GLU A 179 6.04 -7.29 -10.29
C GLU A 179 7.57 -7.25 -10.05
N GLY A 180 8.01 -7.01 -8.81
CA GLY A 180 9.42 -6.95 -8.40
C GLY A 180 10.19 -5.75 -8.97
N SER A 181 9.46 -4.71 -9.40
CA SER A 181 10.05 -3.49 -9.96
C SER A 181 10.35 -2.44 -8.88
N LEU A 182 9.70 -2.54 -7.72
CA LEU A 182 9.96 -1.77 -6.50
C LEU A 182 10.22 -2.76 -5.35
N SER A 183 11.11 -2.40 -4.42
CA SER A 183 11.33 -3.19 -3.20
C SER A 183 10.34 -2.76 -2.12
N GLU A 184 9.97 -3.67 -1.24
CA GLU A 184 9.10 -3.45 -0.08
C GLU A 184 9.45 -2.17 0.70
N ASP A 185 10.71 -2.02 1.15
CA ASP A 185 11.18 -0.80 1.85
C ASP A 185 10.90 0.51 1.10
N LYS A 186 10.88 0.47 -0.25
CA LYS A 186 10.61 1.66 -1.06
C LYS A 186 9.13 1.87 -1.30
N SER A 187 8.34 0.80 -1.32
CA SER A 187 6.88 0.90 -1.32
C SER A 187 6.43 1.56 -0.02
N ASP A 188 6.96 1.11 1.11
CA ASP A 188 6.63 1.62 2.44
C ASP A 188 6.93 3.11 2.55
N LEU A 189 8.15 3.52 2.17
CA LEU A 189 8.52 4.93 2.13
C LEU A 189 7.56 5.79 1.30
N VAL A 190 7.04 5.26 0.18
CA VAL A 190 6.09 5.99 -0.67
C VAL A 190 4.72 6.06 0.00
N ARG A 191 4.26 4.99 0.67
CA ARG A 191 3.00 5.00 1.44
C ARG A 191 3.08 5.99 2.60
N SER A 192 4.13 5.89 3.42
CA SER A 192 4.40 6.83 4.52
C SER A 192 4.40 8.27 4.02
N ALA A 193 5.01 8.55 2.86
CA ALA A 193 5.00 9.90 2.28
C ALA A 193 3.61 10.39 1.82
N LEU A 194 2.68 9.50 1.46
CA LEU A 194 1.29 9.86 1.14
C LEU A 194 0.51 10.15 2.42
N GLU A 195 0.64 9.28 3.43
CA GLU A 195 -0.05 9.39 4.71
C GLU A 195 0.46 10.56 5.56
N PHE A 196 1.74 10.93 5.42
CA PHE A 196 2.40 12.01 6.15
C PHE A 196 1.63 13.33 6.14
N ALA A 197 0.91 13.63 5.05
CA ALA A 197 0.14 14.86 4.92
C ALA A 197 -1.11 14.89 5.83
N ASP A 198 -1.58 13.75 6.31
CA ASP A 198 -2.80 13.63 7.11
C ASP A 198 -2.53 13.32 8.59
N ILE A 199 -1.29 12.98 8.95
CA ILE A 199 -0.88 12.76 10.34
C ILE A 199 -0.86 14.09 11.11
N THR A 200 -1.34 14.06 12.35
CA THR A 200 -1.38 15.22 13.23
C THR A 200 -0.33 15.12 14.34
N VAL A 201 0.00 16.26 14.94
CA VAL A 201 0.93 16.32 16.08
C VAL A 201 0.46 15.46 17.25
N GLN A 202 -0.85 15.25 17.41
CA GLN A 202 -1.40 14.38 18.44
C GLN A 202 -0.94 12.92 18.30
N ASP A 203 -0.71 12.47 17.07
CA ASP A 203 -0.42 11.07 16.77
C ASP A 203 1.05 10.73 17.08
N VAL A 204 1.93 11.72 17.05
CA VAL A 204 3.40 11.55 17.17
C VAL A 204 4.01 12.14 18.45
N LEU A 205 3.22 12.80 19.30
CA LEU A 205 3.79 13.52 20.45
C LEU A 205 4.34 12.58 21.53
N THR A 206 5.43 13.00 22.16
CA THR A 206 5.84 12.43 23.45
C THR A 206 4.90 12.96 24.54
N SER A 207 4.12 12.06 25.15
CA SER A 207 3.11 12.39 26.14
C SER A 207 3.69 13.09 27.38
N ARG A 208 2.89 13.97 28.00
CA ARG A 208 3.22 14.65 29.27
C ARG A 208 3.64 13.71 30.39
N VAL A 209 3.22 12.45 30.35
CA VAL A 209 3.53 11.45 31.38
C VAL A 209 4.98 10.97 31.25
N ASP A 210 5.49 10.94 30.03
CA ASP A 210 6.86 10.53 29.68
C ASP A 210 7.80 11.73 29.53
N LEU A 211 7.30 12.93 29.78
CA LEU A 211 8.04 14.18 29.62
C LEU A 211 9.10 14.36 30.69
N VAL A 212 10.37 14.27 30.29
CA VAL A 212 11.49 14.70 31.13
C VAL A 212 11.65 16.23 31.02
N SER A 213 11.46 16.93 32.14
CA SER A 213 11.53 18.40 32.22
C SER A 213 12.26 18.88 33.47
N ILE A 214 12.63 20.16 33.50
CA ILE A 214 13.34 20.81 34.62
C ILE A 214 12.40 21.83 35.28
N ASP A 215 12.28 21.75 36.60
CA ASP A 215 11.66 22.80 37.39
C ASP A 215 12.59 24.03 37.47
N ALA A 216 12.06 25.24 37.24
CA ALA A 216 12.82 26.48 37.30
C ALA A 216 13.49 26.73 38.66
N ASP A 217 12.95 26.16 39.74
CA ASP A 217 13.47 26.27 41.10
C ASP A 217 14.39 25.09 41.50
N MET A 218 14.63 24.15 40.59
CA MET A 218 15.50 22.99 40.82
C MET A 218 16.95 23.42 41.12
N ALA A 219 17.59 22.76 42.10
CA ALA A 219 18.97 23.06 42.44
C ALA A 219 19.93 22.65 41.30
N GLU A 220 21.00 23.42 41.07
CA GLU A 220 21.96 23.17 39.99
C GLU A 220 22.56 21.74 40.02
N GLY A 221 22.76 21.18 41.21
CA GLY A 221 23.25 19.81 41.39
C GLY A 221 22.27 18.74 40.95
N GLU A 222 20.96 18.98 41.12
CA GLU A 222 19.90 18.09 40.67
C GLU A 222 19.73 18.17 39.15
N ILE A 223 19.76 19.38 38.57
CA ILE A 223 19.75 19.59 37.12
C ILE A 223 20.92 18.84 36.48
N LEU A 224 22.13 18.96 37.03
CA LEU A 224 23.30 18.25 36.50
C LEU A 224 23.17 16.73 36.63
N SER A 225 22.51 16.24 37.69
CA SER A 225 22.26 14.81 37.87
C SER A 225 21.26 14.28 36.85
N LEU A 226 20.19 15.04 36.59
CA LEU A 226 19.20 14.73 35.54
C LEU A 226 19.85 14.69 34.15
N ILE A 227 20.64 15.71 33.82
CA ILE A 227 21.38 15.80 32.54
C ILE A 227 22.35 14.62 32.37
N LYS A 228 22.94 14.11 33.45
CA LYS A 228 23.85 12.95 33.38
C LYS A 228 23.11 11.62 33.24
N ALA A 229 21.90 11.53 33.79
CA ALA A 229 21.09 10.32 33.74
C ALA A 229 20.42 10.14 32.36
N GLN A 230 20.17 11.24 31.66
CA GLN A 230 19.41 11.27 30.42
C GLN A 230 20.30 11.57 29.20
N LYS A 231 19.91 11.09 28.02
CA LYS A 231 20.66 11.29 26.77
C LYS A 231 20.12 12.42 25.89
N TYR A 232 19.17 13.21 26.39
CA TYR A 232 18.54 14.27 25.60
C TYR A 232 19.49 15.44 25.29
N SER A 233 19.19 16.17 24.22
CA SER A 233 19.92 17.40 23.86
C SER A 233 19.24 18.67 24.39
N ARG A 234 17.93 18.61 24.61
CA ARG A 234 17.06 19.73 24.99
C ARG A 234 16.06 19.26 26.02
N LEU A 235 15.77 20.10 27.01
CA LEU A 235 14.78 19.81 28.06
C LEU A 235 13.86 21.02 28.23
N PRO A 236 12.53 20.83 28.28
CA PRO A 236 11.61 21.87 28.67
C PRO A 236 11.87 22.30 30.13
N VAL A 237 11.70 23.59 30.40
CA VAL A 237 11.78 24.18 31.73
C VAL A 237 10.44 24.79 32.07
N TYR A 238 9.88 24.40 33.20
CA TYR A 238 8.57 24.86 33.68
C TYR A 238 8.70 25.63 34.99
N GLU A 239 7.70 26.45 35.30
CA GLU A 239 7.60 27.18 36.57
C GLU A 239 6.24 26.89 37.22
N ASP A 240 6.24 26.54 38.52
CA ASP A 240 5.09 26.10 39.31
C ASP A 240 4.47 24.76 38.87
N THR A 241 4.08 24.63 37.60
CA THR A 241 3.43 23.43 37.04
C THR A 241 3.95 23.12 35.64
N ILE A 242 3.90 21.84 35.24
CA ILE A 242 4.30 21.37 33.90
C ILE A 242 3.47 22.05 32.78
N ASP A 243 2.27 22.54 33.08
CA ASP A 243 1.46 23.29 32.12
C ASP A 243 2.04 24.68 31.80
N ASN A 244 2.95 25.20 32.63
CA ASN A 244 3.60 26.50 32.45
C ASN A 244 5.06 26.34 32.01
N ILE A 245 5.27 25.95 30.76
CA ILE A 245 6.60 25.89 30.15
C ILE A 245 7.11 27.30 29.86
N ILE A 246 8.15 27.72 30.57
CA ILE A 246 8.77 29.05 30.43
C ILE A 246 9.89 29.09 29.38
N GLY A 247 10.43 27.94 28.98
CA GLY A 247 11.42 27.87 27.91
C GLY A 247 12.07 26.51 27.72
N ILE A 248 13.02 26.45 26.79
CA ILE A 248 13.74 25.23 26.43
C ILE A 248 15.22 25.39 26.79
N LEU A 249 15.76 24.48 27.58
CA LEU A 249 17.17 24.44 27.94
C LEU A 249 17.95 23.56 26.97
N GLN A 250 18.90 24.16 26.25
CA GLN A 250 19.91 23.38 25.52
C GLN A 250 20.99 22.88 26.50
N ILE A 251 21.11 21.55 26.63
CA ILE A 251 22.04 20.92 27.57
C ILE A 251 23.49 21.34 27.29
N ARG A 252 23.87 21.42 26.01
CA ARG A 252 25.21 21.90 25.60
C ARG A 252 25.49 23.34 26.07
N LYS A 253 24.49 24.24 26.01
CA LYS A 253 24.59 25.64 26.46
C LYS A 253 24.72 25.71 27.98
N TYR A 254 23.94 24.90 28.70
CA TYR A 254 24.00 24.79 30.15
C TYR A 254 25.38 24.30 30.63
N LEU A 255 25.86 23.16 30.13
CA LEU A 255 27.15 22.58 30.53
C LEU A 255 28.32 23.53 30.27
N LYS A 256 28.32 24.24 29.12
CA LYS A 256 29.36 25.23 28.79
C LYS A 256 29.40 26.38 29.80
N ASN A 257 28.25 26.87 30.24
CA ASN A 257 28.17 27.95 31.22
C ASN A 257 28.47 27.46 32.64
N TYR A 258 28.05 26.24 32.99
CA TYR A 258 28.36 25.62 34.28
C TYR A 258 29.87 25.53 34.52
N VAL A 259 30.63 25.08 33.51
CA VAL A 259 32.09 25.03 33.57
C VAL A 259 32.70 26.44 33.63
N ARG A 260 32.17 27.40 32.86
CA ARG A 260 32.70 28.77 32.78
C ARG A 260 32.51 29.56 34.07
N PHE A 261 31.37 29.40 34.72
CA PHE A 261 30.98 30.16 35.93
C PHE A 261 31.16 29.36 37.23
N GLN A 262 31.84 28.21 37.17
CA GLN A 262 32.14 27.36 38.33
C GLN A 262 30.89 27.00 39.15
N GLY A 263 29.83 26.59 38.46
CA GLY A 263 28.56 26.23 39.07
C GLY A 263 27.51 27.34 38.97
N ASN A 264 27.86 28.59 39.26
CA ASN A 264 26.90 29.69 39.41
C ASN A 264 26.24 30.12 38.08
N VAL A 265 25.17 29.42 37.69
CA VAL A 265 24.49 29.59 36.40
C VAL A 265 23.05 30.00 36.61
N HIS A 266 22.69 31.18 36.12
CA HIS A 266 21.30 31.60 36.07
C HIS A 266 20.55 30.86 34.96
N LEU A 267 19.74 29.87 35.33
CA LEU A 267 19.00 29.01 34.40
C LEU A 267 18.13 29.81 33.42
N LYS A 268 17.37 30.81 33.93
CA LYS A 268 16.44 31.64 33.14
C LYS A 268 17.13 32.39 31.99
N ASP A 269 18.40 32.76 32.15
CA ASP A 269 19.17 33.47 31.12
C ASP A 269 19.61 32.55 29.96
N LEU A 270 19.51 31.23 30.15
CA LEU A 270 19.93 30.23 29.18
C LEU A 270 18.78 29.63 28.39
N LEU A 271 17.53 29.94 28.76
CA LEU A 271 16.36 29.42 28.08
C LEU A 271 16.22 30.03 26.69
N ASP A 272 15.91 29.18 25.73
CA ASP A 272 15.41 29.61 24.44
C ASP A 272 13.87 29.69 24.51
N GLU A 273 13.27 30.60 23.73
CA GLU A 273 11.82 30.83 23.74
C GLU A 273 11.07 29.55 23.30
N PRO A 274 10.07 29.09 24.07
CA PRO A 274 9.32 27.89 23.72
C PRO A 274 8.39 28.18 22.54
N HIS A 275 8.24 27.20 21.65
CA HIS A 275 7.30 27.28 20.55
C HIS A 275 6.12 26.34 20.81
N PHE A 276 4.92 26.90 20.86
CA PHE A 276 3.70 26.14 21.14
C PHE A 276 2.95 25.83 19.84
N VAL A 277 2.45 24.60 19.77
CA VAL A 277 1.65 24.08 18.65
C VAL A 277 0.39 23.39 19.20
N HIS A 278 -0.71 23.47 18.46
CA HIS A 278 -1.94 22.78 18.83
C HIS A 278 -1.87 21.29 18.43
N LYS A 279 -2.47 20.41 19.22
CA LYS A 279 -2.49 18.96 18.96
C LYS A 279 -3.02 18.58 17.56
N SER A 280 -3.92 19.38 16.99
CA SER A 280 -4.52 19.12 15.68
C SER A 280 -3.74 19.68 14.48
N THR A 281 -2.57 20.30 14.73
CA THR A 281 -1.72 20.78 13.64
C THR A 281 -1.17 19.57 12.88
N ARG A 282 -1.05 19.67 11.55
CA ARG A 282 -0.46 18.62 10.73
C ARG A 282 1.06 18.62 10.85
N ILE A 283 1.67 17.44 10.81
CA ILE A 283 3.11 17.32 11.03
C ILE A 283 3.94 17.88 9.86
N ASP A 284 3.40 17.91 8.65
CA ASP A 284 4.02 18.52 7.46
C ASP A 284 4.13 20.05 7.59
N ASP A 285 3.04 20.71 7.99
CA ASP A 285 3.00 22.14 8.31
C ASP A 285 3.96 22.48 9.45
N LEU A 286 3.98 21.66 10.51
CA LEU A 286 4.86 21.84 11.65
C LEU A 286 6.33 21.67 11.26
N LEU A 287 6.68 20.68 10.45
CA LEU A 287 8.04 20.45 9.97
C LEU A 287 8.55 21.66 9.17
N GLU A 288 7.72 22.21 8.29
CA GLU A 288 8.06 23.43 7.54
C GLU A 288 8.29 24.61 8.49
N GLU A 289 7.40 24.79 9.48
CA GLU A 289 7.51 25.85 10.47
C GLU A 289 8.77 25.74 11.33
N MET A 290 9.05 24.54 11.86
CA MET A 290 10.23 24.24 12.67
C MET A 290 11.51 24.43 11.85
N SER A 291 11.54 23.97 10.60
CA SER A 291 12.67 24.18 9.68
C SER A 291 12.95 25.67 9.43
N ARG A 292 11.91 26.45 9.12
CA ARG A 292 12.00 27.89 8.88
C ARG A 292 12.51 28.65 10.10
N LYS A 293 12.03 28.28 11.29
CA LYS A 293 12.42 28.90 12.57
C LYS A 293 13.69 28.29 13.19
N LYS A 294 14.23 27.21 12.60
CA LYS A 294 15.35 26.42 13.14
C LYS A 294 15.09 25.89 14.55
N LEU A 295 13.86 25.45 14.77
CA LEU A 295 13.41 24.78 15.99
C LEU A 295 13.65 23.28 15.85
N HIS A 296 13.91 22.62 16.97
CA HIS A 296 14.09 21.17 17.04
C HIS A 296 13.09 20.50 17.99
N LEU A 297 12.36 21.30 18.76
CA LEU A 297 11.39 20.83 19.75
C LEU A 297 10.28 21.88 19.83
N ALA A 298 9.03 21.42 19.84
CA ALA A 298 7.85 22.24 20.08
C ALA A 298 7.06 21.65 21.25
N ILE A 299 6.36 22.52 21.98
CA ILE A 299 5.47 22.16 23.09
C ILE A 299 4.06 22.00 22.53
N VAL A 300 3.42 20.87 22.79
CA VAL A 300 2.08 20.57 22.30
C VAL A 300 1.05 20.95 23.35
N THR A 301 0.04 21.72 22.95
CA THR A 301 -1.04 22.18 23.84
C THR A 301 -2.39 21.65 23.43
N ASP A 302 -3.27 21.49 24.42
CA ASP A 302 -4.69 21.19 24.21
C ASP A 302 -5.54 22.45 23.95
N ASP A 303 -6.85 22.27 23.83
CA ASP A 303 -7.84 23.32 23.59
C ASP A 303 -7.99 24.32 24.76
N TYR A 304 -7.47 23.97 25.93
CA TYR A 304 -7.56 24.74 27.18
C TYR A 304 -6.24 25.40 27.57
N GLY A 305 -5.17 25.18 26.78
CA GLY A 305 -3.83 25.71 27.03
C GLY A 305 -3.00 24.86 28.00
N GLY A 306 -3.45 23.64 28.33
CA GLY A 306 -2.65 22.66 29.08
C GLY A 306 -1.57 22.04 28.20
N THR A 307 -0.46 21.62 28.80
CA THR A 307 0.63 20.96 28.08
C THR A 307 0.30 19.48 27.92
N MET A 308 0.15 19.03 26.67
CA MET A 308 -0.07 17.62 26.32
C MET A 308 1.24 16.85 26.21
N GLY A 309 2.33 17.52 25.86
CA GLY A 309 3.61 16.88 25.60
C GLY A 309 4.55 17.72 24.77
N ILE A 310 5.48 17.06 24.10
CA ILE A 310 6.41 17.68 23.15
C ILE A 310 6.43 16.91 21.85
N VAL A 311 6.90 17.56 20.79
CA VAL A 311 7.20 16.93 19.51
C VAL A 311 8.54 17.46 19.01
N THR A 312 9.35 16.56 18.48
CA THR A 312 10.68 16.86 17.93
C THR A 312 10.69 16.74 16.42
N VAL A 313 11.77 17.20 15.79
CA VAL A 313 11.92 17.03 14.33
C VAL A 313 12.17 15.57 14.01
N GLU A 314 12.85 14.87 14.92
CA GLU A 314 13.16 13.46 14.85
C GLU A 314 11.87 12.63 14.82
N ASP A 315 10.93 12.85 15.75
CA ASP A 315 9.63 12.15 15.77
C ASP A 315 8.84 12.38 14.46
N ILE A 316 8.86 13.59 13.91
CA ILE A 316 8.19 13.89 12.63
C ILE A 316 8.87 13.16 11.46
N LEU A 317 10.19 13.03 11.47
CA LEU A 317 10.91 12.35 10.39
C LEU A 317 10.75 10.82 10.46
N GLU A 318 10.55 10.28 11.66
CA GLU A 318 10.28 8.87 11.89
C GLU A 318 9.02 8.40 11.13
N GLU A 319 7.96 9.22 11.11
CA GLU A 319 6.75 8.93 10.31
C GLU A 319 7.01 8.81 8.80
N LEU A 320 8.11 9.39 8.29
CA LEU A 320 8.49 9.28 6.89
C LEU A 320 9.44 8.13 6.61
N VAL A 321 10.38 7.86 7.52
CA VAL A 321 11.54 7.00 7.26
C VAL A 321 11.41 5.65 7.99
N GLY A 322 10.50 5.54 8.95
CA GLY A 322 10.47 4.49 9.95
C GLY A 322 11.60 4.65 10.98
N GLU A 323 11.68 3.70 11.91
CA GLU A 323 12.76 3.58 12.89
C GLU A 323 14.12 3.52 12.19
N ILE A 324 14.95 4.55 12.39
CA ILE A 324 16.32 4.59 11.85
C ILE A 324 17.24 3.92 12.87
N TRP A 325 17.43 2.61 12.72
CA TRP A 325 18.37 1.83 13.51
C TRP A 325 19.82 2.34 13.32
N ASP A 326 20.46 2.79 14.40
CA ASP A 326 21.89 3.12 14.42
C ASP A 326 22.72 1.82 14.40
N GLU A 327 23.98 1.88 13.92
CA GLU A 327 24.88 0.71 13.86
C GLU A 327 25.17 0.10 15.25
N ASP A 328 24.88 0.85 16.32
CA ASP A 328 25.03 0.45 17.73
C ASP A 328 23.72 -0.04 18.38
N ASP A 329 22.60 -0.05 17.66
CA ASP A 329 21.33 -0.55 18.19
C ASP A 329 21.34 -2.09 18.20
N GLU A 330 21.16 -2.69 19.38
CA GLU A 330 20.85 -4.11 19.47
C GLU A 330 19.50 -4.31 18.77
N VAL A 331 19.48 -5.04 17.65
CA VAL A 331 18.24 -5.49 17.00
C VAL A 331 17.44 -6.27 18.05
N VAL A 332 16.47 -5.60 18.67
CA VAL A 332 15.47 -6.27 19.49
C VAL A 332 14.43 -6.74 18.50
N GLU A 333 14.59 -7.96 17.99
CA GLU A 333 13.53 -8.61 17.22
C GLU A 333 12.26 -8.59 18.08
N GLU A 334 11.25 -7.84 17.64
CA GLU A 334 9.99 -7.68 18.38
C GLU A 334 9.19 -8.97 18.44
N PHE A 335 9.46 -9.88 17.50
CA PHE A 335 8.89 -11.21 17.44
C PHE A 335 9.95 -12.24 17.04
N VAL A 336 10.13 -13.26 17.88
CA VAL A 336 11.11 -14.34 17.64
C VAL A 336 10.46 -15.70 17.79
N LYS A 337 10.46 -16.47 16.70
CA LYS A 337 10.02 -17.87 16.71
C LYS A 337 11.12 -18.78 17.25
N ILE A 338 11.08 -19.04 18.57
CA ILE A 338 12.05 -19.92 19.27
C ILE A 338 11.89 -21.39 18.86
N GLY A 339 10.67 -21.79 18.47
CA GLY A 339 10.35 -23.13 18.01
C GLY A 339 9.78 -24.07 19.08
N GLY A 340 9.10 -25.12 18.62
CA GLY A 340 8.29 -25.98 19.48
C GLY A 340 7.09 -25.25 20.06
N ASN A 341 6.37 -24.49 19.21
CA ASN A 341 5.20 -23.68 19.55
C ASN A 341 5.50 -22.60 20.60
N ARG A 342 6.70 -22.03 20.57
CA ARG A 342 7.13 -20.96 21.47
C ARG A 342 7.58 -19.74 20.67
N PHE A 343 7.13 -18.59 21.13
CA PHE A 343 7.35 -17.28 20.53
C PHE A 343 7.80 -16.34 21.64
N GLU A 344 8.93 -15.66 21.46
CA GLU A 344 9.30 -14.51 22.29
C GLU A 344 8.75 -13.28 21.61
N VAL A 345 8.08 -12.41 22.36
CA VAL A 345 7.40 -11.23 21.83
C VAL A 345 7.74 -10.02 22.70
N SER A 346 7.98 -8.88 22.06
CA SER A 346 8.14 -7.59 22.71
C SER A 346 6.84 -7.17 23.40
N GLY A 347 6.96 -6.50 24.55
CA GLY A 347 5.80 -5.89 25.21
C GLY A 347 5.18 -4.74 24.42
N ASP A 348 5.91 -4.21 23.43
CA ASP A 348 5.54 -3.01 22.68
C ASP A 348 4.84 -3.34 21.35
N LEU A 349 5.05 -4.56 20.84
CA LEU A 349 4.34 -5.08 19.66
C LEU A 349 2.82 -5.07 19.92
N LEU A 350 2.03 -4.73 18.90
CA LEU A 350 0.57 -4.80 19.00
C LEU A 350 0.11 -6.26 19.08
N VAL A 351 -0.98 -6.49 19.80
CA VAL A 351 -1.56 -7.83 19.95
C VAL A 351 -2.02 -8.39 18.60
N GLU A 352 -2.54 -7.53 17.72
CA GLU A 352 -3.01 -7.90 16.38
C GLU A 352 -1.84 -8.40 15.53
N ASP A 353 -0.77 -7.61 15.41
CA ASP A 353 0.44 -7.97 14.66
C ASP A 353 1.08 -9.27 15.21
N ALA A 354 1.18 -9.38 16.54
CA ALA A 354 1.73 -10.58 17.18
C ALA A 354 0.91 -11.84 16.90
N PHE A 355 -0.42 -11.73 16.85
CA PHE A 355 -1.32 -12.86 16.58
C PHE A 355 -1.39 -13.20 15.09
N GLU A 356 -1.32 -12.20 14.21
CA GLU A 356 -1.20 -12.40 12.77
C GLU A 356 0.09 -13.16 12.44
N GLU A 357 1.23 -12.75 13.00
CA GLU A 357 2.53 -13.41 12.78
C GLU A 357 2.58 -14.83 13.40
N MET A 358 1.79 -15.08 14.44
CA MET A 358 1.59 -16.40 15.01
C MET A 358 0.62 -17.31 14.21
N GLU A 359 -0.10 -16.76 13.21
CA GLU A 359 -1.24 -17.40 12.56
C GLU A 359 -2.32 -17.85 13.58
N TYR A 360 -2.55 -17.03 14.62
CA TYR A 360 -3.47 -17.34 15.72
C TYR A 360 -4.83 -16.67 15.53
N GLU A 361 -5.84 -17.41 15.09
CA GLU A 361 -7.17 -16.86 14.76
C GLU A 361 -8.17 -16.84 15.94
N ASN A 362 -7.78 -17.32 17.13
CA ASN A 362 -8.70 -17.51 18.27
C ASN A 362 -8.64 -16.35 19.27
N TYR A 363 -8.90 -15.13 18.77
CA TYR A 363 -9.00 -13.89 19.56
C TYR A 363 -10.14 -12.99 19.09
N ASP A 364 -10.44 -11.95 19.86
CA ASP A 364 -11.46 -10.94 19.56
C ASP A 364 -10.77 -9.67 19.03
N GLU A 365 -10.77 -9.49 17.70
CA GLU A 365 -10.09 -8.37 17.02
C GLU A 365 -10.52 -7.00 17.58
N GLU A 366 -11.84 -6.77 17.76
CA GLU A 366 -12.35 -5.48 18.26
C GLU A 366 -11.89 -5.17 19.69
N ALA A 367 -11.59 -6.19 20.50
CA ALA A 367 -11.18 -6.03 21.89
C ALA A 367 -9.68 -5.71 22.06
N PHE A 368 -8.87 -5.98 21.03
CA PHE A 368 -7.41 -5.83 21.06
C PHE A 368 -6.85 -4.78 20.11
N SER A 369 -7.73 -4.09 19.36
CA SER A 369 -7.36 -2.95 18.51
C SER A 369 -6.55 -1.91 19.27
N HIS A 370 -5.39 -1.57 18.71
CA HIS A 370 -4.40 -0.63 19.25
C HIS A 370 -3.84 -0.99 20.64
N LYS A 371 -3.94 -2.26 21.05
CA LYS A 371 -3.43 -2.72 22.35
C LYS A 371 -2.08 -3.38 22.19
N THR A 372 -1.10 -2.96 23.00
CA THR A 372 0.21 -3.61 23.04
C THR A 372 0.18 -4.93 23.81
N MET A 373 1.08 -5.84 23.48
CA MET A 373 1.24 -7.14 24.13
C MET A 373 1.49 -7.00 25.63
N GLY A 374 2.26 -6.00 26.04
CA GLY A 374 2.53 -5.66 27.43
C GLY A 374 1.29 -5.13 28.15
N GLY A 375 0.51 -4.25 27.51
CA GLY A 375 -0.76 -3.75 28.06
C GLY A 375 -1.80 -4.87 28.21
N TRP A 376 -1.90 -5.74 27.21
CA TRP A 376 -2.74 -6.93 27.24
C TRP A 376 -2.36 -7.91 28.36
N ALA A 377 -1.07 -8.19 28.50
CA ALA A 377 -0.57 -9.07 29.55
C ALA A 377 -0.79 -8.48 30.95
N LEU A 378 -0.62 -7.17 31.12
CA LEU A 378 -0.84 -6.49 32.39
C LEU A 378 -2.30 -6.58 32.86
N ASP A 379 -3.27 -6.46 31.94
CA ASP A 379 -4.71 -6.57 32.24
C ASP A 379 -5.12 -7.94 32.80
N HIS A 380 -4.32 -8.98 32.58
CA HIS A 380 -4.56 -10.31 33.13
C HIS A 380 -4.08 -10.46 34.58
N PHE A 381 -3.37 -9.48 35.11
CA PHE A 381 -2.90 -9.47 36.50
C PHE A 381 -3.59 -8.36 37.30
N GLU A 382 -4.06 -8.68 38.51
CA GLU A 382 -4.63 -7.69 39.44
C GLU A 382 -3.57 -6.83 40.14
N PHE A 383 -2.28 -7.11 39.89
CA PHE A 383 -1.12 -6.45 40.48
C PHE A 383 0.02 -6.40 39.45
N ILE A 384 1.04 -5.57 39.69
CA ILE A 384 2.23 -5.49 38.82
C ILE A 384 2.95 -6.85 38.89
N PRO A 385 3.03 -7.59 37.78
CA PRO A 385 3.59 -8.93 37.77
C PRO A 385 5.12 -8.93 37.86
N HIS A 386 5.70 -10.07 38.21
CA HIS A 386 7.15 -10.27 38.24
C HIS A 386 7.62 -11.15 37.07
N GLU A 387 8.91 -11.08 36.75
CA GLU A 387 9.53 -11.99 35.80
C GLU A 387 9.32 -13.46 36.22
N GLY A 388 8.79 -14.27 35.32
CA GLY A 388 8.41 -15.68 35.55
C GLY A 388 6.93 -15.89 35.86
N ASP A 389 6.17 -14.84 36.15
CA ASP A 389 4.72 -14.95 36.29
C ASP A 389 4.09 -15.29 34.93
N HIS A 390 3.00 -16.07 34.96
CA HIS A 390 2.33 -16.55 33.75
C HIS A 390 0.82 -16.60 33.92
N PHE A 391 0.12 -16.48 32.81
CA PHE A 391 -1.32 -16.68 32.71
C PHE A 391 -1.66 -17.53 31.48
N VAL A 392 -2.90 -18.01 31.44
CA VAL A 392 -3.43 -18.77 30.30
C VAL A 392 -4.55 -17.98 29.67
N TYR A 393 -4.44 -17.75 28.37
CA TYR A 393 -5.46 -17.15 27.54
C TYR A 393 -5.82 -18.13 26.43
N ASN A 394 -7.05 -18.64 26.44
CA ASN A 394 -7.49 -19.72 25.54
C ASN A 394 -6.51 -20.91 25.55
N ASP A 395 -5.84 -21.16 24.42
CA ASP A 395 -4.83 -22.21 24.21
C ASP A 395 -3.39 -21.69 24.26
N LEU A 396 -3.18 -20.45 24.68
CA LEU A 396 -1.87 -19.82 24.86
C LEU A 396 -1.47 -19.75 26.34
N MET A 397 -0.27 -20.20 26.66
CA MET A 397 0.40 -19.96 27.93
C MET A 397 1.37 -18.79 27.76
N VAL A 398 1.11 -17.68 28.43
CA VAL A 398 1.88 -16.45 28.33
C VAL A 398 2.70 -16.27 29.60
N THR A 399 4.01 -16.14 29.48
CA THR A 399 4.94 -15.98 30.60
C THR A 399 5.70 -14.66 30.45
N ILE A 400 5.80 -13.88 31.51
CA ILE A 400 6.59 -12.65 31.50
C ILE A 400 8.06 -13.02 31.63
N THR A 401 8.87 -12.68 30.64
CA THR A 401 10.30 -13.01 30.63
C THR A 401 11.18 -11.85 31.06
N LYS A 402 10.73 -10.61 30.86
CA LYS A 402 11.48 -9.42 31.26
C LYS A 402 10.57 -8.26 31.66
N MET A 403 10.88 -7.62 32.78
CA MET A 403 10.24 -6.40 33.27
C MET A 403 11.24 -5.24 33.25
N ASP A 404 10.79 -4.04 32.92
CA ASP A 404 11.50 -2.80 33.20
C ASP A 404 10.60 -1.88 34.03
N HIS A 405 11.00 -1.68 35.30
CA HIS A 405 10.19 -1.01 36.32
C HIS A 405 8.78 -1.61 36.47
N GLN A 406 7.76 -0.96 35.90
CA GLN A 406 6.35 -1.39 35.94
C GLN A 406 5.82 -1.81 34.56
N ARG A 407 6.69 -1.84 33.54
CA ARG A 407 6.37 -2.20 32.16
C ARG A 407 6.87 -3.62 31.87
N ILE A 408 6.01 -4.41 31.21
CA ILE A 408 6.40 -5.70 30.65
C ILE A 408 7.16 -5.42 29.36
N VAL A 409 8.43 -5.86 29.28
CA VAL A 409 9.31 -5.61 28.12
C VAL A 409 9.35 -6.83 27.19
N LYS A 410 9.31 -8.04 27.75
CA LYS A 410 9.28 -9.27 26.96
C LYS A 410 8.33 -10.30 27.53
N LEU A 411 7.69 -11.03 26.62
CA LEU A 411 6.75 -12.10 26.87
C LEU A 411 7.21 -13.36 26.13
N LEU A 412 6.98 -14.52 26.72
CA LEU A 412 7.12 -15.82 26.09
C LEU A 412 5.73 -16.44 25.97
N ILE A 413 5.28 -16.60 24.73
CA ILE A 413 4.02 -17.25 24.41
C ILE A 413 4.30 -18.68 24.01
N LYS A 414 3.60 -19.61 24.63
CA LYS A 414 3.63 -21.02 24.29
C LYS A 414 2.25 -21.49 23.89
N TRP A 415 2.10 -21.93 22.65
CA TRP A 415 0.86 -22.54 22.18
C TRP A 415 0.73 -23.97 22.71
N THR A 416 -0.30 -24.18 23.55
CA THR A 416 -0.69 -25.44 24.16
C THR A 416 -2.03 -25.90 23.58
N PRO A 417 -2.06 -26.67 22.48
CA PRO A 417 -3.31 -27.20 21.95
C PRO A 417 -4.01 -28.07 23.01
N PRO A 418 -5.36 -28.07 23.05
CA PRO A 418 -6.11 -28.82 24.05
C PRO A 418 -5.77 -30.32 23.97
N VAL A 419 -5.41 -30.89 25.11
CA VAL A 419 -5.20 -32.34 25.23
C VAL A 419 -6.51 -33.04 24.92
N SER A 420 -6.56 -33.80 23.81
CA SER A 420 -7.67 -34.68 23.49
C SER A 420 -7.91 -35.63 24.68
N PRO A 421 -9.13 -35.72 25.25
CA PRO A 421 -9.36 -36.65 26.34
C PRO A 421 -9.11 -38.07 25.83
N GLU A 422 -8.16 -38.78 26.44
CA GLU A 422 -7.93 -40.20 26.19
C GLU A 422 -9.28 -40.96 26.29
N PRO A 423 -9.59 -41.87 25.37
CA PRO A 423 -10.82 -42.65 25.47
C PRO A 423 -10.75 -43.48 26.75
N GLN A 424 -11.70 -43.26 27.67
CA GLN A 424 -11.90 -44.14 28.82
C GLN A 424 -12.12 -45.57 28.32
N GLU A 425 -11.11 -46.42 28.45
CA GLU A 425 -11.23 -47.85 28.26
C GLU A 425 -12.36 -48.39 29.14
N SER A 426 -13.22 -49.16 28.49
CA SER A 426 -14.39 -49.83 29.05
C SER A 426 -14.04 -50.68 30.28
N ILE A 427 -14.44 -50.24 31.47
CA ILE A 427 -14.66 -51.13 32.61
C ILE A 427 -16.16 -51.16 32.93
N LYS A 428 -16.90 -51.99 32.19
CA LYS A 428 -18.13 -52.63 32.68
C LYS A 428 -18.27 -54.02 32.05
N ALA A 429 -17.99 -55.04 32.85
CA ALA A 429 -18.87 -56.19 33.10
C ALA A 429 -18.06 -57.42 33.57
N ASN A 430 -17.91 -57.56 34.88
CA ASN A 430 -17.91 -58.90 35.48
C ASN A 430 -18.37 -58.80 36.94
N LEU A 431 -19.69 -58.74 37.12
CA LEU A 431 -20.38 -59.05 38.37
C LEU A 431 -21.78 -59.57 37.99
N ILE A 432 -21.81 -60.79 37.47
CA ILE A 432 -22.99 -61.65 37.57
C ILE A 432 -22.73 -62.57 38.75
N GLY A 433 -23.61 -62.51 39.75
CA GLY A 433 -23.90 -63.67 40.60
C GLY A 433 -23.68 -63.47 42.10
N VAL A 434 -24.59 -62.76 42.78
CA VAL A 434 -25.10 -63.23 44.07
C VAL A 434 -26.59 -62.90 44.14
N ASP A 435 -27.41 -63.92 43.88
CA ASP A 435 -28.83 -63.96 44.20
C ASP A 435 -28.98 -64.25 45.70
N LEU A 436 -29.64 -63.34 46.42
CA LEU A 436 -29.99 -63.49 47.83
C LEU A 436 -31.21 -64.42 47.93
N LYS A 437 -30.99 -65.70 48.24
CA LYS A 437 -32.03 -66.53 48.88
C LYS A 437 -31.88 -66.46 50.40
N HIS A 438 -32.70 -65.63 51.03
CA HIS A 438 -33.22 -65.91 52.36
C HIS A 438 -34.21 -67.08 52.28
N GLY A 439 -34.05 -68.06 53.16
CA GLY A 439 -34.98 -69.16 53.33
C GLY A 439 -36.09 -68.77 54.30
N GLN A 440 -37.33 -69.03 53.90
CA GLN A 440 -38.39 -69.76 54.61
C GLN A 440 -39.67 -69.74 53.79
#